data_AF-A0A1G7S0B9-F1
#
_entry.id   AF-A0A1G7S0B9-F1
#
_cell.length_a   1.000
_cell.length_b   1.000
_cell.length_c   1.000
_cell.angle_alpha   90.00
_cell.angle_beta   90.00
_cell.angle_gamma   90.00
#
_symmetry.space_group_name_H-M   'P 1'
#
loop_
_entity.id
_entity.type
_entity.pdbx_description
1 polymer ?
#
loop_
_entity_poly.entity_id
_entity_poly.type
_entity_poly.pdbx_seq_one_letter_code
_entity_poly.pdbx_strand_id
1 'polypeptide(L)'
;MENSVVKKKPKARKPKRSKAYLFSPKVINGKDRQYVFNFPLLSVMTKENGQYMIENDMLAIIGVGRTRAEVAQDFADVFDDIYQWYNELPEDQLTPKMLRTKTILNNTIKSVIVAP
;
A
#
# COMPACT_ATOMS: atom_id res chain seq x y z
N MET A 1 37.25 37.43 39.06
CA MET A 1 37.00 36.36 38.06
C MET A 1 35.76 35.62 38.52
N GLU A 2 34.73 35.52 37.69
CA GLU A 2 33.92 34.30 37.48
C GLU A 2 32.73 34.67 36.57
N ASN A 3 32.90 34.42 35.27
CA ASN A 3 31.80 34.46 34.33
C ASN A 3 31.02 33.15 34.45
N SER A 4 29.79 33.23 34.96
CA SER A 4 28.87 32.10 35.03
C SER A 4 28.35 31.77 33.62
N VAL A 5 28.91 30.73 33.01
CA VAL A 5 28.42 30.18 31.74
C VAL A 5 27.10 29.46 32.01
N VAL A 6 25.98 30.12 31.73
CA VAL A 6 24.64 29.52 31.76
C VAL A 6 24.55 28.46 30.65
N LYS A 7 24.71 27.18 31.03
CA LYS A 7 24.51 26.03 30.15
C LYS A 7 23.03 25.96 29.72
N LYS A 8 22.74 26.33 28.47
CA LYS A 8 21.43 26.12 27.86
C LYS A 8 21.13 24.62 27.81
N LYS A 9 20.06 24.18 28.48
CA LYS A 9 19.57 22.79 28.40
C LYS A 9 19.30 22.41 26.92
N PRO A 10 19.70 21.22 26.45
CA PRO A 10 19.41 20.77 25.10
C PRO A 10 17.89 20.70 24.91
N LYS A 11 17.36 21.46 23.94
CA LYS A 11 15.96 21.38 23.53
C LYS A 11 15.70 19.98 22.99
N ALA A 12 14.77 19.24 23.62
CA ALA A 12 14.29 17.97 23.09
C ALA A 12 13.81 18.16 21.64
N ARG A 13 14.36 17.36 20.70
CA ARG A 13 13.89 17.34 19.32
C ARG A 13 12.45 16.83 19.33
N LYS A 14 11.49 17.68 18.98
CA LYS A 14 10.10 17.24 18.77
C LYS A 14 10.12 16.10 17.73
N PRO A 15 9.44 14.97 17.96
CA PRO A 15 9.37 13.92 16.96
C PRO A 15 8.81 14.52 15.67
N LYS A 16 9.53 14.34 14.55
CA LYS A 16 9.02 14.70 13.22
C LYS A 16 7.75 13.89 13.01
N ARG A 17 6.59 14.53 12.97
CA ARG A 17 5.33 13.86 12.61
C ARG A 17 5.49 13.25 11.22
N SER A 18 5.30 11.93 11.09
CA SER A 18 5.20 11.29 9.80
C SER A 18 3.98 11.86 9.07
N LYS A 19 4.11 12.13 7.77
CA LYS A 19 3.01 12.63 6.95
C LYS A 19 2.32 11.41 6.36
N ALA A 20 1.03 11.27 6.64
CA ALA A 20 0.16 10.27 6.03
C ALA A 20 -0.77 10.96 5.00
N TYR A 21 -1.01 10.29 3.89
CA TYR A 21 -1.91 10.71 2.82
C TYR A 21 -2.88 9.58 2.52
N LEU A 22 -4.14 9.90 2.28
CA LEU A 22 -5.08 8.94 1.74
C LEU A 22 -4.66 8.58 0.31
N PHE A 23 -4.50 7.30 0.02
CA PHE A 23 -4.26 6.75 -1.31
C PHE A 23 -5.45 5.85 -1.65
N SER A 24 -6.34 6.31 -2.54
CA SER A 24 -7.60 5.61 -2.82
C SER A 24 -7.82 5.42 -4.33
N PRO A 25 -7.01 4.58 -5.00
CA PRO A 25 -7.14 4.37 -6.43
C PRO A 25 -8.49 3.73 -6.78
N LYS A 26 -9.13 4.24 -7.84
CA LYS A 26 -10.27 3.56 -8.50
C LYS A 26 -9.81 2.57 -9.56
N VAL A 27 -8.56 2.68 -9.99
CA VAL A 27 -7.94 1.88 -11.03
C VAL A 27 -6.51 1.57 -10.60
N ILE A 28 -6.11 0.31 -10.71
CA ILE A 28 -4.72 -0.14 -10.60
C ILE A 28 -4.30 -0.70 -11.96
N ASN A 29 -3.15 -0.27 -12.45
CA ASN A 29 -2.56 -0.79 -13.68
C ASN A 29 -1.48 -1.79 -13.27
N GLY A 30 -1.76 -3.09 -13.43
CA GLY A 30 -0.75 -4.14 -13.34
C GLY A 30 0.09 -4.19 -14.62
N LYS A 31 0.83 -5.28 -14.81
CA LYS A 31 1.75 -5.42 -15.96
C LYS A 31 1.00 -5.46 -17.30
N ASP A 32 0.08 -6.41 -17.43
CA ASP A 32 -0.65 -6.67 -18.69
C ASP A 32 -2.16 -6.49 -18.55
N ARG A 33 -2.59 -5.89 -17.44
CA ARG A 33 -3.99 -5.81 -17.07
C ARG A 33 -4.30 -4.59 -16.20
N GLN A 34 -5.52 -4.10 -16.37
CA GLN A 34 -6.07 -3.00 -15.60
C GLN A 34 -7.22 -3.50 -14.72
N TYR A 35 -7.13 -3.16 -13.44
CA TYR A 35 -8.10 -3.50 -12.41
C TYR A 35 -8.97 -2.28 -12.12
N VAL A 36 -10.25 -2.35 -12.47
CA VAL A 36 -11.23 -1.32 -12.14
C VAL A 36 -12.00 -1.76 -10.91
N PHE A 37 -12.03 -0.93 -9.87
CA PHE A 37 -12.68 -1.28 -8.61
C PHE A 37 -14.14 -0.81 -8.55
N ASN A 38 -14.99 -1.54 -7.82
CA ASN A 38 -16.37 -1.14 -7.53
C ASN A 38 -16.40 0.15 -6.69
N PHE A 39 -15.45 0.28 -5.77
CA PHE A 39 -15.22 1.45 -4.92
C PHE A 39 -13.72 1.73 -4.84
N PRO A 40 -13.28 3.00 -4.60
CA PRO A 40 -11.86 3.29 -4.43
C PRO A 40 -11.22 2.39 -3.36
N LEU A 41 -10.10 1.75 -3.70
CA LEU A 41 -9.38 0.89 -2.77
C LEU A 41 -8.71 1.74 -1.69
N LEU A 42 -9.33 1.84 -0.51
CA LEU A 42 -8.85 2.69 0.57
C LEU A 42 -7.52 2.18 1.13
N SER A 43 -6.48 2.97 0.92
CA SER A 43 -5.12 2.71 1.37
C SER A 43 -4.48 3.96 1.96
N VAL A 44 -3.39 3.78 2.69
CA VAL A 44 -2.67 4.88 3.33
C VAL A 44 -1.26 4.93 2.76
N MET A 45 -0.87 6.10 2.26
CA MET A 45 0.51 6.38 1.90
C MET A 45 1.20 7.15 3.02
N THR A 46 2.28 6.60 3.56
CA THR A 46 3.14 7.28 4.54
C THR A 46 4.49 7.63 3.92
N LYS A 47 5.19 8.61 4.53
CA LYS A 47 6.59 8.90 4.21
C LYS A 47 7.44 8.91 5.47
N GLU A 48 8.35 7.97 5.57
CA GLU A 48 9.26 7.79 6.71
C GLU A 48 10.69 7.57 6.23
N ASN A 49 11.67 8.21 6.89
CA ASN A 49 13.10 8.06 6.58
C ASN A 49 13.50 8.23 5.10
N GLY A 50 12.72 9.02 4.34
CA GLY A 50 12.98 9.24 2.91
C GLY A 50 12.34 8.21 1.97
N GLN A 51 11.66 7.20 2.51
CA GLN A 51 10.89 6.20 1.76
C GLN A 51 9.40 6.48 1.87
N TYR A 52 8.67 6.15 0.81
CA TYR A 52 7.22 6.08 0.78
C TYR A 52 6.79 4.63 0.96
N MET A 53 5.67 4.45 1.62
CA MET A 53 5.01 3.17 1.81
C MET A 53 3.51 3.37 1.55
N ILE A 54 2.89 2.47 0.79
CA ILE A 54 1.43 2.37 0.66
C ILE A 54 0.99 1.09 1.34
N GLU A 55 0.04 1.16 2.26
CA GLU A 55 -0.52 -0.01 2.93
C GLU A 55 -2.02 -0.14 2.60
N ASN A 56 -2.48 -1.38 2.41
CA ASN A 56 -3.89 -1.73 2.39
C ASN A 56 -4.16 -2.83 3.42
N ASP A 57 -4.80 -2.46 4.53
CA ASP A 57 -5.05 -3.39 5.63
C ASP A 57 -6.00 -4.52 5.23
N MET A 58 -6.99 -4.23 4.38
CA MET A 58 -8.01 -5.19 3.96
C MET A 58 -7.40 -6.37 3.20
N LEU A 59 -6.44 -6.10 2.32
CA LEU A 59 -5.77 -7.10 1.49
C LEU A 59 -4.42 -7.54 2.06
N ALA A 60 -3.98 -6.92 3.18
CA ALA A 60 -2.67 -7.13 3.78
C ALA A 60 -1.51 -6.95 2.78
N ILE A 61 -1.63 -5.93 1.91
CA ILE A 61 -0.60 -5.61 0.89
C ILE A 61 0.11 -4.31 1.22
N ILE A 62 1.40 -4.28 0.91
CA ILE A 62 2.28 -3.14 1.14
C ILE A 62 3.09 -2.93 -0.14
N GLY A 63 3.17 -1.67 -0.58
CA GLY A 63 4.12 -1.22 -1.59
C GLY A 63 5.12 -0.24 -0.98
N VAL A 64 6.36 -0.23 -1.48
CA VAL A 64 7.47 0.62 -0.99
C VAL A 64 8.20 1.29 -2.15
N GLY A 65 8.71 2.50 -1.93
CA GLY A 65 9.47 3.22 -2.95
C GLY A 65 10.16 4.48 -2.46
N ARG A 66 11.15 5.00 -3.18
CA ARG A 66 11.82 6.27 -2.85
C ARG A 66 11.04 7.47 -3.39
N THR A 67 10.23 7.25 -4.42
CA THR A 67 9.33 8.25 -5.00
C THR A 67 7.87 7.80 -4.94
N ARG A 68 6.94 8.73 -5.15
CA ARG A 68 5.50 8.42 -5.22
C ARG A 68 5.14 7.54 -6.42
N ALA A 69 5.88 7.66 -7.51
CA ALA A 69 5.68 6.83 -8.70
C ALA A 69 6.17 5.39 -8.43
N GLU A 70 7.36 5.25 -7.85
CA GLU A 70 7.92 3.95 -7.48
C GLU A 70 7.00 3.18 -6.53
N VAL A 71 6.56 3.82 -5.43
CA VAL A 71 5.70 3.15 -4.45
C VAL A 71 4.33 2.76 -5.04
N ALA A 72 3.79 3.58 -5.96
CA ALA A 72 2.53 3.28 -6.62
C ALA A 72 2.66 2.12 -7.61
N GLN A 73 3.79 2.02 -8.31
CA GLN A 73 4.09 0.90 -9.20
C GLN A 73 4.31 -0.39 -8.40
N ASP A 74 5.13 -0.34 -7.34
CA ASP A 74 5.39 -1.49 -6.48
C ASP A 74 4.09 -2.02 -5.84
N PHE A 75 3.24 -1.12 -5.35
CA PHE A 75 1.91 -1.49 -4.85
C PHE A 75 1.02 -2.13 -5.93
N ALA A 76 1.08 -1.64 -7.17
CA ALA A 76 0.33 -2.20 -8.29
C ALA A 76 0.82 -3.60 -8.67
N ASP A 77 2.14 -3.81 -8.69
CA ASP A 77 2.75 -5.11 -8.97
C ASP A 77 2.37 -6.14 -7.91
N VAL A 78 2.47 -5.77 -6.62
CA VAL A 78 2.05 -6.64 -5.50
C VAL A 78 0.56 -6.99 -5.58
N PHE A 79 -0.29 -6.00 -5.91
CA PHE A 79 -1.71 -6.25 -6.11
C PHE A 79 -1.95 -7.25 -7.25
N ASP A 80 -1.26 -7.07 -8.38
CA ASP A 80 -1.37 -7.93 -9.55
C ASP A 80 -1.00 -9.39 -9.23
N ASP A 81 0.15 -9.59 -8.58
CA ASP A 81 0.63 -10.91 -8.18
C ASP A 81 -0.36 -11.63 -7.25
N ILE A 82 -0.92 -10.91 -6.26
CA ILE A 82 -1.88 -11.49 -5.31
C ILE A 82 -3.21 -11.81 -5.99
N TYR A 83 -3.69 -10.94 -6.87
CA TYR A 83 -4.92 -11.20 -7.63
C TYR A 83 -4.78 -12.43 -8.52
N GLN A 84 -3.64 -12.55 -9.21
CA GLN A 84 -3.34 -13.73 -10.03
C GLN A 84 -3.26 -14.98 -9.17
N TRP A 85 -2.46 -14.97 -8.10
CA TRP A 85 -2.27 -16.14 -7.24
C TRP A 85 -3.58 -16.71 -6.69
N TYR A 86 -4.49 -15.85 -6.21
CA TYR A 86 -5.80 -16.30 -5.71
C TYR A 86 -6.73 -16.81 -6.83
N ASN A 87 -6.63 -16.28 -8.05
CA ASN A 87 -7.52 -16.64 -9.14
C ASN A 87 -7.01 -17.79 -10.02
N GLU A 88 -5.71 -18.10 -9.99
CA GLU A 88 -5.12 -19.26 -10.66
C GLU A 88 -5.35 -20.56 -9.91
N LEU A 89 -5.47 -20.51 -8.58
CA LEU A 89 -5.72 -21.68 -7.76
C LEU A 89 -7.19 -22.17 -7.86
N PRO A 90 -7.41 -23.47 -8.16
CA PRO A 90 -8.71 -24.12 -8.02
C PRO A 90 -9.27 -23.97 -6.60
N GLU A 91 -10.60 -23.83 -6.47
CA GLU A 91 -11.23 -23.56 -5.17
C GLU A 91 -11.02 -24.69 -4.14
N ASP A 92 -10.91 -25.94 -4.60
CA ASP A 92 -10.63 -27.12 -3.77
C ASP A 92 -9.21 -27.15 -3.21
N GLN A 93 -8.31 -26.31 -3.70
CA GLN A 93 -6.94 -26.13 -3.18
C GLN A 93 -6.84 -24.96 -2.20
N LEU A 94 -7.92 -24.21 -1.99
CA LEU A 94 -7.94 -23.06 -1.09
C LEU A 94 -8.40 -23.47 0.30
N THR A 95 -7.65 -23.06 1.32
CA THR A 95 -8.17 -23.10 2.69
C THR A 95 -9.42 -22.19 2.81
N PRO A 96 -10.33 -22.43 3.77
CA PRO A 96 -11.51 -21.56 3.94
C PRO A 96 -11.16 -20.08 4.10
N LYS A 97 -10.01 -19.78 4.73
CA LYS A 97 -9.50 -18.40 4.85
C LYS A 97 -9.11 -17.82 3.50
N MET A 98 -8.40 -18.59 2.67
CA MET A 98 -7.99 -18.17 1.32
C MET A 98 -9.19 -17.96 0.40
N LEU A 99 -10.19 -18.85 0.46
CA LEU A 99 -11.43 -18.69 -0.31
C LEU A 99 -12.17 -17.40 0.09
N ARG A 100 -12.20 -17.08 1.38
CA ARG A 100 -12.76 -15.80 1.86
C ARG A 100 -11.99 -14.60 1.32
N THR A 101 -10.66 -14.64 1.33
CA THR A 101 -9.83 -13.57 0.74
C THR A 101 -10.09 -13.42 -0.76
N LYS A 102 -10.10 -14.52 -1.53
CA LYS A 102 -10.44 -14.54 -2.96
C LYS A 102 -11.81 -13.91 -3.21
N THR A 103 -12.81 -14.28 -2.41
CA THR A 103 -14.16 -13.73 -2.52
C THR A 103 -14.19 -12.23 -2.28
N ILE A 104 -13.53 -11.73 -1.23
CA ILE A 104 -13.46 -10.29 -0.93
C ILE A 104 -12.75 -9.56 -2.08
N LEU A 105 -11.61 -10.08 -2.53
CA LEU A 105 -10.82 -9.51 -3.61
C LEU A 105 -11.64 -9.38 -4.90
N ASN A 106 -12.28 -10.47 -5.32
CA ASN A 106 -13.11 -10.50 -6.52
C ASN A 106 -14.34 -9.60 -6.41
N ASN A 107 -14.97 -9.51 -5.25
CA ASN A 107 -16.08 -8.58 -5.02
C ASN A 107 -15.66 -7.10 -4.99
N THR A 108 -14.38 -6.81 -4.73
CA THR A 108 -13.85 -5.44 -4.78
C THR A 108 -13.61 -4.98 -6.23
N ILE A 109 -13.37 -5.93 -7.14
CA ILE A 109 -13.13 -5.68 -8.56
C ILE A 109 -14.44 -5.61 -9.35
N LYS A 110 -14.60 -4.53 -10.11
CA LYS A 110 -15.70 -4.34 -11.06
C LYS A 110 -15.41 -5.04 -12.38
N SER A 111 -14.20 -4.87 -12.90
CA SER A 111 -13.78 -5.46 -14.17
C SER A 111 -12.26 -5.55 -14.25
N VAL A 112 -11.79 -6.57 -14.94
CA VAL A 112 -10.38 -6.72 -15.34
C VAL A 112 -10.30 -6.56 -16.85
N ILE A 113 -9.50 -5.59 -17.30
CA ILE A 113 -9.25 -5.34 -18.72
C ILE A 113 -7.86 -5.90 -19.00
N VAL A 114 -7.77 -6.91 -19.86
CA VAL A 114 -6.50 -7.54 -20.25
C VAL A 114 -6.07 -6.92 -21.58
N ALA A 115 -4.81 -6.51 -21.68
CA ALA A 115 -4.26 -6.06 -22.96
C ALA A 115 -4.21 -7.25 -23.94
N PRO A 116 -4.58 -7.05 -25.22
CA PRO A 116 -4.56 -8.12 -26.23
C PRO A 116 -3.14 -8.63 -26.51
#